data_AF-A0A822G1Y3-F1
#
_entry.id   AF-A0A822G1Y3-F1
#
_cell.length_a   1.000
_cell.length_b   1.000
_cell.length_c   1.000
_cell.angle_alpha   90.00
_cell.angle_beta   90.00
_cell.angle_gamma   90.00
#
_symmetry.space_group_name_H-M   'P 1'
#
loop_
_entity.id
_entity.type
_entity.pdbx_description
1 polymer ?
#
loop_
_entity_poly.entity_id
_entity_poly.type
_entity_poly.pdbx_seq_one_letter_code
_entity_poly.pdbx_strand_id
1 'polypeptide(L)'
;EKTLLGKSLPSNMIFLGACNPRRKKTLKIMINEDDDIGIRKTRYDIQKLLGTGLDRCLLHTVVPIPETMLEYIWDYGYLNESTETAYIKTMLNTCHNLSSNQRLFNLTVTLLVHSHIHFQDLEDASSVSLRDIARFCRLYNWYLD
;
A
#
# COMPACT_ATOMS: atom_id res chain seq x y z
N GLU A 1 17.67 -24.03 -11.04
CA GLU A 1 16.64 -24.95 -11.56
C GLU A 1 15.27 -24.48 -11.06
N LYS A 2 14.23 -24.43 -11.90
CA LYS A 2 12.88 -24.03 -11.48
C LYS A 2 12.16 -25.28 -10.95
N THR A 3 12.03 -25.42 -9.63
CA THR A 3 11.39 -26.58 -9.01
C THR A 3 10.32 -26.17 -8.00
N LEU A 4 9.34 -27.05 -7.81
CA LEU A 4 8.34 -26.97 -6.75
C LEU A 4 8.35 -28.31 -5.99
N LEU A 5 8.71 -28.27 -4.71
CA LEU A 5 8.83 -29.47 -3.86
C LEU A 5 9.69 -30.57 -4.51
N GLY A 6 10.79 -30.18 -5.17
CA GLY A 6 11.70 -31.09 -5.86
C GLY A 6 11.25 -31.56 -7.25
N LYS A 7 10.05 -31.19 -7.72
CA LYS A 7 9.60 -31.49 -9.10
C LYS A 7 9.92 -30.33 -10.03
N SER A 8 10.44 -30.63 -11.21
CA SER A 8 10.76 -29.64 -12.23
C SER A 8 9.49 -28.95 -12.75
N LEU A 9 9.58 -27.63 -12.96
CA LEU A 9 8.49 -26.81 -13.49
C LEU A 9 8.62 -26.66 -15.02
N PRO A 10 7.50 -26.41 -15.74
CA PRO A 10 7.54 -26.19 -17.18
C PRO A 10 8.49 -25.05 -17.60
N SER A 11 9.25 -25.27 -18.68
CA SER A 11 10.26 -24.32 -19.16
C SER A 11 9.67 -22.98 -19.63
N ASN A 12 8.43 -23.01 -20.12
CA ASN A 12 7.67 -21.84 -20.58
C ASN A 12 7.00 -21.04 -19.46
N MET A 13 7.21 -21.41 -18.19
CA MET A 13 6.65 -20.68 -17.05
C MET A 13 7.59 -19.58 -16.57
N ILE A 14 7.05 -18.36 -16.43
CA ILE A 14 7.76 -17.18 -15.92
C ILE A 14 7.13 -16.78 -14.59
N PHE A 15 7.96 -16.55 -13.58
CA PHE A 15 7.52 -16.09 -12.26
C PHE A 15 7.86 -14.62 -12.12
N LEU A 16 6.86 -13.83 -11.71
CA LEU A 16 7.04 -12.45 -11.32
C LEU A 16 6.72 -12.34 -9.83
N GLY A 17 7.66 -11.79 -9.07
CA GLY A 17 7.49 -11.49 -7.66
C GLY A 17 7.40 -9.98 -7.47
N ALA A 18 6.47 -9.54 -6.62
CA ALA A 18 6.45 -8.19 -6.09
C ALA A 18 6.74 -8.29 -4.58
N CYS A 19 7.67 -7.47 -4.10
CA CYS A 19 8.06 -7.45 -2.69
C CYS A 19 7.95 -6.03 -2.14
N ASN A 20 7.57 -5.91 -0.88
CA ASN A 20 7.54 -4.61 -0.21
C ASN A 20 8.93 -4.27 0.36
N PRO A 21 9.40 -3.01 0.21
CA PRO A 21 10.74 -2.61 0.63
C PRO A 21 10.86 -2.52 2.14
N ARG A 22 11.88 -3.12 2.77
CA ARG A 22 12.08 -3.17 4.24
C ARG A 22 12.41 -1.82 4.88
N ARG A 23 11.39 -0.98 5.05
CA ARG A 23 11.44 0.38 5.63
C ARG A 23 11.06 0.42 7.11
N LYS A 24 11.83 1.19 7.90
CA LYS A 24 11.58 1.44 9.32
C LYS A 24 10.64 2.63 9.50
N LYS A 25 9.82 2.57 10.55
CA LYS A 25 8.96 3.65 11.03
C LYS A 25 9.80 4.80 11.55
N THR A 26 9.38 6.02 11.25
CA THR A 26 9.91 7.23 11.86
C THR A 26 9.51 7.29 13.34
N LEU A 27 10.33 7.92 14.19
CA LEU A 27 10.04 8.11 15.62
C LEU A 27 8.65 8.71 15.87
N LYS A 28 8.24 9.69 15.05
CA LYS A 28 6.91 10.31 15.11
C LYS A 28 5.75 9.30 14.97
N ILE A 29 5.87 8.36 14.03
CA ILE A 29 4.87 7.30 13.80
C ILE A 29 4.86 6.33 14.99
N MET A 30 6.03 5.96 15.49
CA MET A 30 6.14 5.03 16.62
C MET A 30 5.51 5.61 17.90
N ILE A 31 5.71 6.90 18.17
CA ILE A 31 5.10 7.59 19.31
C ILE A 31 3.57 7.59 19.19
N ASN A 32 3.04 7.99 18.03
CA ASN A 32 1.59 8.02 17.80
C ASN A 32 0.93 6.63 17.90
N GLU A 33 1.63 5.55 17.54
CA GLU A 33 1.12 4.18 17.65
C GLU A 33 1.18 3.59 19.07
N ASP A 34 2.07 4.08 19.94
CA ASP A 34 2.15 3.62 21.32
C ASP A 34 1.00 4.17 22.19
N ASP A 35 0.36 5.26 21.75
CA ASP A 35 -0.84 5.82 22.37
C ASP A 35 -2.14 5.05 22.02
N ASP A 36 -2.17 4.27 20.93
CA ASP A 36 -3.37 3.54 20.44
C ASP A 36 -3.32 2.00 20.69
N ILE A 37 -3.46 1.65 21.98
CA ILE A 37 -4.21 0.54 22.61
C ILE A 37 -4.23 -0.88 21.96
N GLY A 38 -3.46 -1.80 22.58
CA GLY A 38 -3.88 -3.18 22.88
C GLY A 38 -3.73 -4.26 21.80
N ILE A 39 -4.48 -4.18 20.69
CA ILE A 39 -4.71 -5.34 19.79
C ILE A 39 -3.50 -5.69 18.93
N ARG A 40 -2.72 -4.68 18.51
CA ARG A 40 -1.52 -4.89 17.70
C ARG A 40 -0.40 -5.55 18.51
N LYS A 41 -0.24 -5.23 19.80
CA LYS A 41 0.80 -5.81 20.68
C LYS A 41 0.69 -7.35 20.73
N THR A 42 -0.52 -7.88 20.87
CA THR A 42 -0.77 -9.33 20.92
C THR A 42 -0.31 -10.08 19.67
N ARG A 43 -0.53 -9.55 18.46
CA ARG A 43 -0.09 -10.22 17.21
C ARG A 43 1.43 -10.27 17.08
N TYR A 44 2.12 -9.20 17.47
CA TYR A 44 3.58 -9.15 17.43
C TYR A 44 4.21 -10.03 18.51
N ASP A 45 3.64 -10.04 19.73
CA ASP A 45 4.13 -10.90 20.80
C ASP A 45 4.00 -12.39 20.44
N ILE A 46 2.89 -12.77 19.80
CA ILE A 46 2.69 -14.14 19.27
C ILE A 46 3.72 -14.46 18.17
N GLN A 47 3.96 -13.56 17.20
CA GLN A 47 4.95 -13.81 16.14
C GLN A 47 6.40 -13.81 16.64
N LYS A 48 6.71 -13.01 17.66
CA LYS A 48 8.01 -13.02 18.34
C LYS A 48 8.23 -14.33 19.08
N LEU A 49 7.20 -14.85 19.77
CA LEU A 49 7.20 -16.17 20.38
C LEU A 49 7.36 -17.31 19.36
N LEU A 50 6.80 -17.15 18.16
CA LEU A 50 6.94 -18.09 17.04
C LEU A 50 8.30 -17.98 16.30
N GLY A 51 9.22 -17.13 16.75
CA GLY A 51 10.56 -17.00 16.17
C GLY A 51 10.58 -16.40 14.76
N THR A 52 9.47 -15.82 14.28
CA THR A 52 9.36 -15.33 12.90
C THR A 52 10.05 -13.97 12.66
N GLY A 53 10.80 -13.45 13.64
CA GLY A 53 11.74 -12.33 13.44
C GLY A 53 11.13 -11.04 12.93
N LEU A 54 9.83 -10.81 13.19
CA LEU A 54 9.14 -9.61 12.73
C LEU A 54 9.49 -8.41 13.59
N ASP A 55 10.14 -7.43 12.97
CA ASP A 55 10.56 -6.19 13.59
C ASP A 55 9.37 -5.22 13.67
N ARG A 56 8.92 -4.92 14.89
CA ARG A 56 7.81 -3.99 15.19
C ARG A 56 8.07 -2.59 14.62
N CYS A 57 9.33 -2.25 14.43
CA CYS A 57 9.76 -0.96 13.90
C CYS A 57 9.63 -0.88 12.37
N LEU A 58 9.20 -1.93 11.66
CA LEU A 58 8.97 -1.86 10.22
C LEU A 58 7.58 -1.32 9.87
N LEU A 59 7.51 -0.55 8.79
CA LEU A 59 6.25 0.00 8.26
C LEU A 59 5.32 -1.10 7.72
N HIS A 60 5.89 -2.19 7.20
CA HIS A 60 5.18 -3.36 6.73
C HIS A 60 5.72 -4.62 7.40
N THR A 61 4.84 -5.59 7.52
CA THR A 61 5.11 -6.95 7.97
C THR A 61 5.83 -7.71 6.85
N VAL A 62 7.17 -7.66 6.81
CA VAL A 62 7.99 -8.41 5.83
C VAL A 62 9.12 -9.19 6.49
N VAL A 63 9.56 -10.24 5.80
CA VAL A 63 10.76 -11.02 6.10
C VAL A 63 11.92 -10.58 5.20
N PRO A 64 13.18 -10.85 5.57
CA PRO A 64 14.33 -10.57 4.69
C PRO A 64 14.21 -11.38 3.39
N ILE A 65 14.60 -10.76 2.27
CA ILE A 65 14.71 -11.45 0.99
C ILE A 65 16.06 -12.20 0.97
N PRO A 66 16.13 -13.44 0.45
CA PRO A 66 17.40 -14.15 0.30
C PRO A 66 18.41 -13.35 -0.52
N GLU A 67 19.67 -13.37 -0.10
CA GLU A 67 20.75 -12.58 -0.73
C GLU A 67 20.90 -12.88 -2.23
N THR A 68 20.76 -14.15 -2.60
CA THR A 68 20.79 -14.60 -4.01
C THR A 68 19.65 -14.05 -4.86
N MET A 69 18.57 -13.58 -4.26
CA MET A 69 17.46 -12.95 -4.99
C MET A 69 17.63 -11.44 -5.16
N LEU A 70 18.53 -10.79 -4.41
CA LEU A 70 18.70 -9.33 -4.44
C LEU A 70 19.14 -8.82 -5.81
N GLU A 71 19.94 -9.61 -6.55
CA GLU A 71 20.39 -9.29 -7.91
C GLU A 71 19.24 -9.23 -8.94
N TYR A 72 18.07 -9.77 -8.60
CA TYR A 72 16.88 -9.80 -9.46
C TYR A 72 15.79 -8.81 -9.02
N ILE A 73 16.13 -7.88 -8.13
CA ILE A 73 15.19 -6.86 -7.64
C ILE A 73 15.41 -5.56 -8.40
N TRP A 74 14.30 -4.97 -8.83
CA TRP A 74 14.28 -3.61 -9.37
C TRP A 74 13.34 -2.75 -8.56
N ASP A 75 13.76 -1.52 -8.29
CA ASP A 75 12.91 -0.49 -7.69
C ASP A 75 12.13 0.23 -8.80
N TYR A 76 10.81 0.10 -8.77
CA TYR A 76 9.90 0.80 -9.68
C TYR A 76 9.61 2.24 -9.25
N GLY A 77 10.09 2.64 -8.07
CA GLY A 77 9.87 3.95 -7.50
C GLY A 77 8.42 4.20 -7.09
N TYR A 78 8.06 5.49 -7.06
CA TYR A 78 6.74 5.98 -6.68
C TYR A 78 6.04 6.62 -7.86
N LEU A 79 4.71 6.66 -7.83
CA LEU A 79 3.96 7.48 -8.76
C LEU A 79 4.28 8.96 -8.49
N ASN A 80 4.56 9.71 -9.55
CA ASN A 80 4.60 11.16 -9.44
C ASN A 80 3.17 11.72 -9.28
N GLU A 81 3.07 12.90 -8.67
CA GLU A 81 1.80 13.56 -8.36
C GLU A 81 0.89 13.71 -9.59
N SER A 82 1.46 14.03 -10.76
CA SER A 82 0.70 14.19 -12.00
C SER A 82 0.05 12.88 -12.46
N THR A 83 0.77 11.77 -12.33
CA THR A 83 0.30 10.44 -12.73
C THR A 83 -0.71 9.92 -11.72
N GLU A 84 -0.46 10.11 -10.43
CA GLU A 84 -1.41 9.76 -9.38
C GLU A 84 -2.73 10.53 -9.54
N THR A 85 -2.66 11.85 -9.81
CA THR A 85 -3.82 12.68 -10.10
C THR A 85 -4.60 12.17 -11.32
N ALA A 86 -3.92 11.75 -12.38
CA ALA A 86 -4.55 11.18 -13.56
C ALA A 86 -5.28 9.85 -13.25
N TYR A 87 -4.68 9.00 -12.41
CA TYR A 87 -5.35 7.78 -11.94
C TYR A 87 -6.57 8.10 -11.08
N ILE A 88 -6.46 9.03 -10.13
CA ILE A 88 -7.58 9.46 -9.29
C ILE A 88 -8.75 9.93 -10.14
N LYS A 89 -8.50 10.83 -11.12
CA LYS A 89 -9.52 11.30 -12.07
C LYS A 89 -10.18 10.14 -12.81
N THR A 90 -9.37 9.22 -13.34
CA THR A 90 -9.86 8.06 -14.10
C THR A 90 -10.75 7.17 -13.23
N MET A 91 -10.38 6.94 -11.98
CA MET A 91 -11.16 6.14 -11.05
C MET A 91 -12.47 6.82 -10.66
N LEU A 92 -12.46 8.13 -10.44
CA LEU A 92 -13.67 8.88 -10.10
C LEU A 92 -14.69 8.95 -11.25
N ASN A 93 -14.26 8.78 -12.50
CA ASN A 93 -15.18 8.66 -13.63
C ASN A 93 -16.10 7.43 -13.54
N THR A 94 -15.75 6.45 -12.70
CA THR A 94 -16.64 5.30 -12.43
C THR A 94 -17.81 5.64 -11.49
N CYS A 95 -17.78 6.82 -10.86
CA CYS A 95 -18.87 7.34 -10.03
C CYS A 95 -19.81 8.19 -10.89
N HIS A 96 -20.84 7.57 -11.48
CA HIS A 96 -21.72 8.22 -12.47
C HIS A 96 -22.31 9.56 -11.98
N ASN A 97 -22.83 9.60 -10.75
CA ASN A 97 -23.43 10.80 -10.17
C ASN A 97 -22.39 11.93 -9.95
N LEU A 98 -21.16 11.57 -9.61
CA LEU A 98 -20.06 12.52 -9.45
C LEU A 98 -19.61 13.08 -10.81
N SER A 99 -19.42 12.19 -11.79
CA SER A 99 -18.95 12.53 -13.13
C SER A 99 -19.90 13.45 -13.90
N SER A 100 -21.19 13.43 -13.55
CA SER A 100 -22.22 14.29 -14.16
C SER A 100 -22.13 15.75 -13.71
N ASN A 101 -21.47 16.04 -12.58
CA ASN A 101 -21.27 17.40 -12.07
C ASN A 101 -19.79 17.78 -12.10
N GLN A 102 -19.35 18.45 -13.17
CA GLN A 102 -17.94 18.78 -13.39
C GLN A 102 -17.31 19.61 -12.25
N ARG A 103 -18.09 20.51 -11.62
CA ARG A 103 -17.59 21.34 -10.51
C ARG A 103 -17.33 20.47 -9.28
N LEU A 104 -18.28 19.61 -8.93
CA LEU A 104 -18.15 18.68 -7.81
C LEU A 104 -17.02 17.69 -8.07
N PHE A 105 -16.96 17.13 -9.29
CA PHE A 105 -15.91 16.22 -9.71
C PHE A 105 -14.51 16.82 -9.52
N ASN A 106 -14.27 18.02 -10.04
CA ASN A 106 -12.97 18.69 -9.91
C ASN A 106 -12.62 18.98 -8.44
N LEU A 107 -13.60 19.41 -7.64
CA LEU A 107 -13.39 19.64 -6.21
C LEU A 107 -13.03 18.34 -5.48
N THR A 108 -13.72 17.23 -5.78
CA THR A 108 -13.43 15.93 -5.18
C THR A 108 -12.05 15.42 -5.58
N VAL A 109 -11.65 15.57 -6.84
CA VAL A 109 -10.28 15.24 -7.28
C VAL A 109 -9.25 16.01 -6.46
N THR A 110 -9.40 17.33 -6.37
CA THR A 110 -8.48 18.18 -5.61
C THR A 110 -8.43 17.79 -4.13
N LEU A 111 -9.57 17.53 -3.50
CA LEU A 111 -9.64 17.10 -2.10
C LEU A 111 -8.94 15.77 -1.85
N LEU A 112 -9.13 14.77 -2.73
CA LEU A 112 -8.50 13.46 -2.58
C LEU A 112 -6.98 13.53 -2.81
N VAL A 113 -6.53 14.31 -3.80
CA VAL A 113 -5.09 14.55 -4.02
C VAL A 113 -4.45 15.21 -2.80
N HIS A 114 -5.05 16.29 -2.28
CA HIS A 114 -4.52 16.94 -1.07
C HIS A 114 -4.56 16.04 0.16
N SER A 115 -5.59 15.20 0.28
CA SER A 115 -5.68 14.22 1.37
C SER A 115 -4.56 13.19 1.26
N HIS A 116 -4.26 12.70 0.05
CA HIS A 116 -3.14 11.79 -0.17
C HIS A 116 -1.81 12.44 0.23
N ILE A 117 -1.52 13.64 -0.26
CA ILE A 117 -0.29 14.39 0.09
C ILE A 117 -0.20 14.56 1.62
N HIS A 118 -1.30 14.97 2.26
CA HIS A 118 -1.34 15.17 3.71
C HIS A 118 -0.96 13.89 4.49
N PHE A 119 -1.52 12.73 4.13
CA PHE A 119 -1.21 11.47 4.81
C PHE A 119 0.19 10.94 4.47
N GLN A 120 0.69 11.21 3.27
CA GLN A 120 2.06 10.89 2.89
C GLN A 120 3.07 11.70 3.72
N ASP A 121 2.80 12.99 3.94
CA ASP A 121 3.64 13.89 4.75
C ASP A 121 3.53 13.60 6.26
N LEU A 122 2.32 13.23 6.72
CA LEU A 122 2.07 12.97 8.14
C LEU A 122 2.75 11.67 8.61
N GLU A 123 2.65 10.62 7.78
CA GLU A 123 3.11 9.28 8.08
C GLU A 123 4.23 8.85 7.13
N ASP A 124 3.88 8.35 5.95
CA ASP A 124 4.82 7.77 5.00
C ASP A 124 4.18 7.68 3.60
N ALA A 125 5.00 7.67 2.54
CA ALA A 125 4.54 7.55 1.14
C ALA A 125 3.62 6.33 0.87
N SER A 126 3.67 5.28 1.69
CA SER A 126 2.83 4.09 1.57
C SER A 126 1.62 4.04 2.50
N SER A 127 1.35 5.12 3.25
CA SER A 127 0.18 5.23 4.14
C SER A 127 -1.14 5.25 3.36
N VAL A 128 -1.10 5.77 2.14
CA VAL A 128 -2.24 5.88 1.22
C VAL A 128 -1.91 5.30 -0.15
N SER A 129 -2.94 4.89 -0.87
CA SER A 129 -2.81 4.35 -2.22
C SER A 129 -4.10 4.55 -3.03
N LEU A 130 -4.04 4.29 -4.33
CA LEU A 130 -5.23 4.26 -5.20
C LEU A 130 -6.31 3.26 -4.71
N ARG A 131 -5.98 2.32 -3.81
CA ARG A 131 -6.98 1.46 -3.16
C ARG A 131 -7.94 2.25 -2.27
N ASP A 132 -7.47 3.34 -1.66
CA ASP A 132 -8.28 4.21 -0.82
C ASP A 132 -9.27 5.02 -1.68
N ILE A 133 -8.85 5.41 -2.88
CA ILE A 133 -9.73 5.98 -3.91
C ILE A 133 -10.79 4.96 -4.35
N ALA A 134 -10.41 3.70 -4.56
CA ALA A 134 -11.40 2.66 -4.88
C ALA A 134 -12.44 2.48 -3.75
N ARG A 135 -12.01 2.57 -2.49
CA ARG A 135 -12.92 2.53 -1.33
C ARG A 135 -13.82 3.76 -1.29
N PHE A 136 -13.28 4.96 -1.56
CA PHE A 136 -14.06 6.18 -1.71
C PHE A 136 -15.14 6.02 -2.78
N CYS A 137 -14.80 5.53 -3.98
CA CYS A 137 -15.79 5.32 -5.05
C CYS A 137 -16.90 4.36 -4.62
N ARG A 138 -16.57 3.26 -3.94
CA ARG A 138 -17.56 2.31 -3.40
C ARG A 138 -18.49 2.97 -2.40
N LEU A 139 -17.94 3.74 -1.46
CA LEU A 139 -18.72 4.45 -0.45
C LEU A 139 -19.61 5.53 -1.08
N TYR A 140 -19.07 6.29 -2.03
CA TYR A 140 -19.78 7.35 -2.72
C TYR A 140 -20.98 6.82 -3.51
N ASN A 141 -20.79 5.73 -4.26
CA ASN A 141 -21.88 5.09 -4.99
C ASN A 141 -22.92 4.51 -4.01
N TRP A 142 -22.49 3.82 -2.95
CA TRP A 142 -23.41 3.30 -1.92
C TRP A 142 -24.27 4.38 -1.26
N TYR A 143 -23.73 5.59 -1.06
CA TYR A 143 -24.47 6.70 -0.46
C TYR A 143 -25.53 7.29 -1.41
N LEU A 144 -25.38 7.10 -2.71
CA LEU A 144 -26.26 7.67 -3.74
C LEU A 144 -27.15 6.62 -4.46
N ASP A 145 -26.96 5.34 -4.15
CA ASP A 145 -27.90 4.26 -4.44
C ASP A 145 -29.13 4.38 -3.53
#